data_AF-A0A948CVX6-F1
#
_entry.id   AF-A0A948CVX6-F1
#
_cell.length_a   1.000
_cell.length_b   1.000
_cell.length_c   1.000
_cell.angle_alpha   90.00
_cell.angle_beta   90.00
_cell.angle_gamma   90.00
#
_symmetry.space_group_name_H-M   'P 1'
#
loop_
_entity.id
_entity.type
_entity.pdbx_description
1 polymer ?
#
loop_
_entity_poly.entity_id
_entity_poly.type
_entity_poly.pdbx_seq_one_letter_code
_entity_poly.pdbx_strand_id
1 'polypeptide(L)' 'MPGDYFDFNAREELPEENSSEKMDCLHCKKPIPSGSLFCLYCGEPVSSGRKNIWLAITVIFVLLFFILLILIRV' A
#
# COMPACT_ATOMS: atom_id res chain seq x y z
N MET A 1 -49.95 25.85 -14.70
CA MET A 1 -49.34 24.51 -14.81
C MET A 1 -49.02 24.04 -13.41
N PRO A 2 -49.65 22.96 -12.89
CA PRO A 2 -49.30 22.39 -11.61
C PRO A 2 -48.38 21.15 -11.80
N GLY A 3 -47.27 21.04 -11.07
CA GLY A 3 -46.79 19.70 -10.69
C GLY A 3 -45.29 19.34 -10.80
N ASP A 4 -44.36 20.27 -10.64
CA ASP A 4 -42.91 19.99 -10.58
C ASP A 4 -42.30 20.24 -9.18
N TYR A 5 -43.13 20.17 -8.14
CA TYR A 5 -42.68 20.24 -6.76
C TYR A 5 -42.03 18.92 -6.35
N PHE A 6 -40.73 18.97 -6.02
CA PHE A 6 -39.95 17.84 -5.52
C PHE A 6 -40.66 17.17 -4.32
N ASP A 7 -41.06 15.91 -4.50
CA ASP A 7 -41.71 15.12 -3.47
C ASP A 7 -40.65 14.63 -2.48
N PHE A 8 -40.47 15.39 -1.40
CA PHE A 8 -39.58 15.06 -0.29
C PHE A 8 -40.12 13.83 0.46
N ASN A 9 -39.88 12.66 -0.10
CA ASN A 9 -40.11 11.40 0.59
C ASN A 9 -38.90 11.09 1.46
N ALA A 10 -39.04 11.31 2.77
CA ALA A 10 -38.07 10.87 3.75
C ALA A 10 -37.99 9.34 3.70
N ARG A 11 -36.93 8.82 3.07
CA ARG A 11 -36.62 7.39 3.09
C ARG A 11 -35.84 7.11 4.35
N GLU A 12 -36.17 6.03 5.05
CA GLU A 12 -35.34 5.53 6.13
C GLU A 12 -34.01 5.06 5.53
N GLU A 13 -32.92 5.79 5.84
CA GLU A 13 -31.59 5.39 5.43
C GLU A 13 -31.14 4.18 6.25
N LEU A 14 -30.80 3.10 5.55
CA LEU A 14 -30.28 1.89 6.19
C LEU A 14 -28.87 2.16 6.75
N PRO A 15 -28.51 1.57 7.89
CA PRO A 15 -27.18 1.74 8.46
C PRO A 15 -26.12 1.19 7.50
N GLU A 16 -25.11 2.00 7.20
CA GLU A 16 -23.94 1.57 6.44
C GLU A 16 -23.11 0.59 7.29
N GLU A 17 -23.01 -0.67 6.84
CA GLU A 17 -22.14 -1.67 7.46
C GLU A 17 -20.67 -1.34 7.16
N ASN A 18 -20.08 -0.49 7.97
CA ASN A 18 -18.67 -0.15 7.86
C ASN A 18 -17.80 -1.18 8.60
N SER A 19 -17.57 -2.32 7.96
CA SER A 19 -16.61 -3.34 8.40
C SER A 19 -15.16 -2.98 8.05
N SER A 20 -14.76 -1.70 8.18
CA SER A 20 -13.36 -1.31 8.03
C SER A 20 -12.54 -1.93 9.16
N GLU A 21 -11.91 -3.07 8.90
CA GLU A 21 -10.90 -3.62 9.80
C GLU A 21 -9.81 -2.55 9.99
N LYS A 22 -9.36 -2.34 11.22
CA LYS A 22 -8.30 -1.37 11.53
C LYS A 22 -7.01 -2.14 11.80
N MET A 23 -5.91 -1.64 11.27
CA MET A 23 -4.57 -2.15 11.52
C MET A 23 -3.68 -1.03 12.03
N ASP A 24 -2.64 -1.35 12.80
CA ASP A 24 -1.69 -0.34 13.27
C ASP A 24 -0.61 -0.07 12.22
N CYS A 25 -0.28 1.20 12.02
CA CYS A 25 0.82 1.58 11.16
C CYS A 25 2.16 1.09 11.74
N LEU A 26 2.96 0.39 10.93
CA LEU A 26 4.28 -0.14 11.33
C LEU A 26 5.31 0.94 11.70
N HIS A 27 5.11 2.17 11.21
CA HIS A 27 6.02 3.29 11.46
C HIS A 27 5.60 4.13 12.67
N CYS A 28 4.38 4.66 12.67
CA CYS A 28 3.92 5.61 13.68
C CYS A 28 2.98 5.02 14.75
N LYS A 29 2.61 3.73 14.62
CA LYS A 29 1.73 2.98 15.53
C LYS A 29 0.32 3.55 15.68
N LYS A 30 -0.11 4.44 14.78
CA LYS A 30 -1.50 4.91 14.76
C LYS A 30 -2.40 3.93 14.00
N PRO A 31 -3.66 3.76 14.44
CA PRO A 31 -4.61 2.88 13.78
C PRO A 31 -5.01 3.47 12.44
N ILE A 32 -4.88 2.68 11.38
CA ILE A 32 -5.22 3.03 10.01
C ILE A 32 -6.22 2.01 9.44
N PRO A 33 -7.09 2.43 8.50
CA PRO A 33 -7.99 1.49 7.84
C PRO A 33 -7.20 0.45 7.04
N SER A 34 -7.63 -0.81 7.12
CA SER A 34 -7.09 -1.88 6.30
C SER A 34 -7.34 -1.58 4.82
N GLY A 35 -6.35 -1.89 3.97
CA GLY A 35 -6.37 -1.53 2.55
C GLY A 35 -5.86 -0.13 2.23
N SER A 36 -5.45 0.68 3.21
CA SER A 36 -4.78 1.95 2.95
C SER A 36 -3.38 1.76 2.35
N LEU A 37 -3.08 2.49 1.27
CA LEU A 37 -1.76 2.46 0.62
C LEU A 37 -0.70 3.25 1.42
N PHE A 38 -1.15 4.33 2.07
CA PHE A 38 -0.32 5.26 2.84
C PHE A 38 -0.96 5.54 4.19
N CYS A 39 -0.13 5.75 5.20
CA CYS A 39 -0.60 6.18 6.51
C CYS A 39 -1.05 7.64 6.45
N LEU A 40 -2.33 7.90 6.77
CA LEU A 40 -2.92 9.25 6.83
C LEU A 40 -2.30 10.15 7.89
N TYR A 41 -1.51 9.58 8.82
CA TYR A 41 -0.93 10.33 9.92
C TYR A 41 0.54 10.69 9.73
N CYS A 42 1.37 9.75 9.24
CA CYS A 42 2.81 9.98 9.04
C CYS A 42 3.21 10.10 7.56
N GLY A 43 2.32 9.76 6.63
CA GLY A 43 2.58 9.82 5.19
C GLY A 43 3.40 8.64 4.63
N GLU A 44 3.84 7.72 5.48
CA GLU A 44 4.64 6.57 5.05
C GLU A 44 3.77 5.48 4.39
N PRO A 45 4.31 4.78 3.37
CA PRO A 45 3.60 3.70 2.70
C PRO A 45 3.40 2.52 3.67
N VAL A 46 2.18 1.98 3.68
CA VAL A 46 1.81 0.84 4.53
C VAL A 46 2.41 -0.46 4.00
N SER A 47 2.56 -0.55 2.68
CA SER A 47 3.34 -1.60 2.01
C SER A 47 4.81 -1.19 1.97
N SER A 48 5.59 -1.65 2.95
CA SER A 48 7.03 -1.48 2.92
C SER A 48 7.59 -2.25 1.72
N GLY A 49 8.25 -1.51 0.83
CA GLY A 49 8.61 -1.93 -0.52
C GLY A 49 9.24 -3.31 -0.59
N ARG A 50 8.77 -4.08 -1.57
CA ARG A 50 9.34 -5.34 -2.03
C ARG A 50 10.85 -5.16 -2.22
N LYS A 51 11.66 -5.55 -1.22
CA LYS A 51 13.11 -5.64 -1.38
C LYS A 51 13.31 -6.77 -2.38
N ASN A 52 13.61 -6.42 -3.63
CA ASN A 52 13.80 -7.37 -4.71
C ASN A 52 15.04 -8.21 -4.39
N ILE A 53 14.86 -9.29 -3.63
CA ILE A 53 15.91 -10.26 -3.29
C ILE A 53 16.62 -10.73 -4.57
N TRP A 54 15.87 -10.87 -5.65
CA TRP A 54 16.39 -11.12 -6.99
C TRP A 54 17.44 -10.11 -7.46
N LEU A 55 17.23 -8.82 -7.19
CA LEU A 55 18.14 -7.74 -7.58
C LEU A 55 19.46 -7.86 -6.80
N ALA A 56 19.40 -8.18 -5.50
CA ALA A 56 20.60 -8.46 -4.71
C ALA A 56 21.38 -9.68 -5.25
N ILE A 57 20.68 -10.76 -5.61
CA ILE A 57 21.30 -11.96 -6.19
C ILE A 57 21.96 -11.63 -7.52
N THR A 58 21.30 -10.85 -8.40
CA THR A 58 21.88 -10.47 -9.69
C THR A 58 23.16 -9.64 -9.52
N VAL A 59 23.20 -8.70 -8.57
CA VAL A 59 24.39 -7.90 -8.29
C VAL A 59 25.54 -8.78 -7.78
N ILE A 60 25.26 -9.70 -6.86
CA ILE A 60 26.26 -10.63 -6.33
C ILE A 60 26.85 -11.49 -7.45
N PHE A 61 26.00 -12.03 -8.33
CA PHE A 61 26.45 -12.90 -9.41
C PHE A 61 27.32 -12.14 -10.42
N VAL A 62 26.94 -10.90 -10.78
CA VAL A 62 27.73 -10.04 -11.67
C VAL A 62 29.10 -9.73 -11.06
N LEU A 63 29.15 -9.39 -9.76
CA LEU A 63 30.42 -9.13 -9.08
C LEU A 63 31.30 -10.38 -9.02
N LEU A 64 30.75 -11.54 -8.65
CA LEU A 64 31.49 -12.80 -8.62
C LEU A 64 32.05 -13.18 -9.99
N PHE A 65 31.24 -13.06 -11.05
CA PHE A 65 31.68 -13.34 -12.41
C PHE A 65 32.82 -12.42 -12.85
N PHE A 66 32.71 -11.12 -12.57
CA PHE A 66 33.74 -10.14 -12.94
C PHE A 66 35.05 -10.39 -12.18
N ILE A 67 34.98 -10.73 -10.88
CA ILE A 67 36.15 -11.11 -10.07
C ILE A 67 36.80 -12.38 -10.65
N LEU A 68 36.01 -13.39 -11.00
CA LEU A 68 36.51 -14.64 -11.56
C LEU A 68 37.20 -14.41 -12.91
N LEU A 69 36.64 -13.55 -13.79
CA LEU A 69 37.29 -13.15 -15.03
C LEU A 69 38.62 -12.43 -14.80
N ILE A 70 38.71 -11.56 -13.80
CA ILE A 70 39.97 -10.89 -13.44
C ILE A 70 41.00 -11.92 -12.99
N LEU A 71 40.62 -12.88 -12.13
CA LEU A 71 41.52 -13.93 -11.64
C LEU A 71 41.98 -14.92 -12.73
N ILE A 72 41.17 -15.16 -13.76
CA ILE A 72 41.56 -15.99 -14.91
C ILE A 72 42.49 -15.23 -15.87
N ARG A 73 42.36 -13.90 -15.92
CA ARG A 73 43.06 -13.04 -16.89
C ARG A 73 44.42 -12.53 -16.39
N VAL A 74 44.60 -12.47 -15.06
CA VAL A 74 45.86 -12.22 -14.33
C VAL A 74 46.69 -13.48 -14.30
#